data_AF-A0A9W6B870-F1
#
_entry.id   AF-A0A9W6B870-F1
#
_cell.length_a   1.000
_cell.length_b   1.000
_cell.length_c   1.000
_cell.angle_alpha   90.00
_cell.angle_beta   90.00
_cell.angle_gamma   90.00
#
_symmetry.space_group_name_H-M   'P 1'
#
loop_
_entity.id
_entity.type
_entity.pdbx_description
1 polymer ?
#
loop_
_entity_poly.entity_id
_entity_poly.type
_entity_poly.pdbx_seq_one_letter_code
_entity_poly.pdbx_strand_id
1 'polypeptide(L)' 'MLLNGQTTSLDNNGLRITQLTPNTYVHTCKGNNGLIYIYNYEAVVVSTPESEEQTQCLIDWIKNEKKTTIVA' A
#
# COMPACT_ATOMS: atom_id res chain seq x y z
N MET A 1 -0.68 -17.97 -14.41
CA MET A 1 -0.49 -18.23 -12.98
C MET A 1 -1.06 -17.02 -12.25
N LEU A 2 -2.27 -17.12 -11.72
CA LEU A 2 -2.91 -16.00 -11.00
C LEU A 2 -2.28 -15.93 -9.61
N LEU A 3 -1.52 -14.87 -9.33
CA LEU A 3 -1.19 -14.49 -7.96
C LEU A 3 -2.52 -14.10 -7.32
N ASN A 4 -3.17 -15.03 -6.62
CA ASN A 4 -4.31 -14.69 -5.77
C ASN A 4 -3.77 -13.99 -4.52
N GLY A 5 -3.24 -12.78 -4.72
CA GLY A 5 -2.89 -11.86 -3.66
C GLY A 5 -4.15 -11.43 -2.94
N GLN A 6 -4.14 -11.48 -1.61
CA GLN A 6 -5.26 -10.97 -0.83
C GLN A 6 -5.35 -9.45 -1.07
N THR A 7 -6.52 -9.00 -1.54
CA THR A 7 -6.81 -7.59 -1.74
C THR A 7 -7.65 -7.06 -0.58
N THR A 8 -7.25 -5.91 -0.03
CA THR A 8 -7.95 -5.20 1.04
C THR A 8 -8.27 -3.78 0.58
N SER A 9 -9.52 -3.36 0.71
CA SER A 9 -9.91 -1.96 0.54
C SER A 9 -9.52 -1.16 1.78
N LEU A 10 -8.86 -0.01 1.61
CA LEU A 10 -8.47 0.87 2.71
C LEU A 10 -9.47 2.00 2.96
N ASP A 11 -10.23 2.39 1.93
CA ASP A 11 -11.23 3.45 2.02
C ASP A 11 -12.46 3.14 1.15
N ASN A 12 -13.46 4.02 1.19
CA ASN A 12 -14.64 3.97 0.32
C ASN A 12 -14.42 4.66 -1.04
N ASN A 13 -13.25 5.28 -1.25
CA ASN A 13 -12.90 6.07 -2.43
C ASN A 13 -12.07 5.29 -3.46
N GLY A 14 -11.85 4.00 -3.20
CA GLY A 14 -11.26 3.05 -4.14
C GLY A 14 -9.78 2.76 -3.95
N LEU A 15 -9.15 3.18 -2.83
CA LEU A 15 -7.80 2.79 -2.47
C LEU A 15 -7.79 1.32 -2.01
N ARG A 16 -7.03 0.49 -2.73
CA ARG A 16 -6.92 -0.95 -2.46
C ARG A 16 -5.46 -1.35 -2.35
N ILE A 17 -5.16 -2.26 -1.42
CA ILE A 17 -3.85 -2.91 -1.31
C ILE A 17 -3.98 -4.35 -1.78
N THR A 18 -3.12 -4.76 -2.70
CA THR A 18 -2.99 -6.17 -3.09
C THR A 18 -1.62 -6.67 -2.69
N GLN A 19 -1.57 -7.73 -1.89
CA GLN A 19 -0.31 -8.36 -1.53
C GLN A 19 0.21 -9.22 -2.67
N LEU A 20 1.43 -8.96 -3.16
CA LEU A 20 2.06 -9.74 -4.22
C LEU A 20 2.96 -10.84 -3.66
N THR A 21 3.72 -10.52 -2.61
CA THR A 21 4.64 -11.40 -1.90
C THR A 21 4.55 -11.11 -0.38
N PRO A 22 5.22 -11.86 0.50
CA PRO A 22 5.27 -11.52 1.93
C PRO A 22 5.72 -10.08 2.23
N ASN A 23 6.57 -9.51 1.37
CA ASN A 23 7.23 -8.22 1.59
C ASN A 23 6.83 -7.15 0.56
N THR A 24 6.01 -7.48 -0.43
CA THR A 24 5.68 -6.56 -1.54
C THR A 24 4.18 -6.46 -1.72
N TYR A 25 3.71 -5.22 -1.84
CA TYR A 25 2.32 -4.88 -2.03
C TYR A 25 2.19 -3.87 -3.16
N VAL A 26 1.04 -3.86 -3.81
CA VAL A 26 0.62 -2.80 -4.73
C VAL A 26 -0.50 -2.03 -4.09
N HIS A 27 -0.40 -0.71 -4.06
CA HIS A 27 -1.56 0.14 -3.85
C HIS A 27 -2.14 0.52 -5.21
N THR A 28 -3.45 0.43 -5.34
CA THR A 28 -4.19 0.79 -6.55
C THR A 28 -5.29 1.78 -6.15
N CYS A 29 -5.35 2.91 -6.85
CA CYS A 29 -6.42 3.89 -6.69
C CYS A 29 -6.71 4.55 -8.04
N LYS A 30 -7.99 4.62 -8.44
CA LYS A 30 -8.45 5.31 -9.67
C LYS A 30 -7.68 4.96 -10.95
N GLY A 31 -7.18 3.72 -11.06
CA GLY A 31 -6.42 3.25 -12.23
C GLY A 31 -4.92 3.56 -12.17
N ASN A 32 -4.44 4.23 -11.12
CA ASN A 32 -3.03 4.39 -10.80
C ASN A 32 -2.56 3.32 -9.82
N ASN A 33 -1.31 2.90 -9.98
CA ASN A 33 -0.65 1.93 -9.13
C ASN A 33 0.63 2.51 -8.53
N GLY A 34 0.94 2.13 -7.31
CA GLY A 34 2.27 2.25 -6.75
C GLY A 34 2.66 1.02 -5.96
N LEU A 35 3.94 0.93 -5.60
CA LEU A 35 4.53 -0.24 -4.98
C LEU A 35 4.94 0.08 -3.55
N ILE A 36 4.72 -0.87 -2.65
CA ILE A 36 5.16 -0.80 -1.27
C ILE A 36 6.06 -2.02 -1.04
N TYR A 37 7.30 -1.77 -0.66
CA TYR A 37 8.24 -2.80 -0.23
C TYR A 37 8.49 -2.64 1.26
N ILE A 38 8.27 -3.71 2.03
CA ILE A 38 8.48 -3.72 3.48
C ILE A 38 9.57 -4.72 3.82
N TYR A 39 10.60 -4.26 4.52
CA TYR A 39 11.69 -5.09 5.03
C TYR A 39 12.24 -4.50 6.32
N ASN A 40 12.53 -5.34 7.32
CA ASN A 40 13.06 -4.90 8.63
C ASN A 40 12.29 -3.74 9.28
N TYR A 41 10.94 -3.78 9.26
CA TYR A 41 10.09 -2.72 9.81
C TYR A 41 10.26 -1.35 9.14
N GLU A 42 10.83 -1.32 7.94
CA GLU A 42 10.93 -0.15 7.08
C GLU A 42 10.15 -0.37 5.79
N ALA A 43 9.42 0.66 5.34
CA ALA A 43 8.65 0.66 4.11
C ALA A 43 9.22 1.69 3.13
N VAL A 44 9.47 1.24 1.91
CA VAL A 44 9.69 2.12 0.75
C VAL A 44 8.38 2.17 -0.04
N VAL A 45 7.93 3.39 -0.34
CA VAL A 45 6.73 3.64 -1.15
C VAL A 45 7.16 4.26 -2.47
N VAL A 46 6.85 3.59 -3.58
CA VAL A 46 7.08 4.08 -4.95
C VAL A 46 5.75 4.55 -5.51
N SER A 47 5.70 5.83 -5.86
CA SER A 47 4.49 6.58 -6.24
C SER A 47 3.48 6.69 -5.10
N THR A 48 2.83 7.86 -4.98
CA THR A 48 1.75 8.09 -4.02
C THR A 48 0.38 7.94 -4.69
N PRO A 49 -0.69 7.67 -3.92
CA PRO A 49 -2.06 7.90 -4.39
C PRO A 49 -2.26 9.34 -4.88
N GLU A 50 -3.32 9.56 -5.67
CA GLU A 50 -3.59 10.85 -6.32
C GLU A 50 -3.95 11.98 -5.36
N SER A 51 -4.63 11.66 -4.25
CA SER A 51 -5.04 12.67 -3.26
C SER A 51 -4.24 12.56 -1.98
N GLU A 52 -4.12 13.70 -1.29
CA GLU A 52 -3.49 13.78 0.03
C GLU A 52 -4.22 12.91 1.06
N GLU A 53 -5.56 12.93 1.05
CA GLU A 53 -6.39 12.08 1.90
C GLU A 53 -6.05 10.59 1.73
N GLN A 54 -5.95 10.12 0.48
CA GLN A 54 -5.62 8.73 0.19
C GLN A 54 -4.17 8.38 0.51
N THR A 55 -3.27 9.35 0.31
CA THR A 55 -1.88 9.21 0.75
C THR A 55 -1.82 9.06 2.27
N GLN A 56 -2.61 9.80 3.03
CA GLN A 56 -2.70 9.66 4.48
C GLN A 56 -3.31 8.31 4.88
N CYS A 57 -4.36 7.84 4.22
CA CYS A 57 -4.92 6.50 4.45
C CYS A 57 -3.88 5.39 4.22
N LEU A 58 -3.06 5.52 3.17
CA LEU A 58 -1.96 4.59 2.91
C LEU A 58 -0.90 4.64 4.03
N ILE A 59 -0.51 5.84 4.47
CA ILE A 59 0.45 6.04 5.56
C ILE A 59 -0.06 5.40 6.85
N ASP A 60 -1.32 5.61 7.18
CA ASP A 60 -1.94 5.07 8.39
C ASP A 60 -1.99 3.55 8.35
N TRP A 61 -2.30 2.95 7.19
CA TRP A 61 -2.24 1.50 7.02
C TRP A 61 -0.83 0.96 7.22
N ILE A 62 0.21 1.59 6.65
CA ILE A 62 1.60 1.17 6.82
C ILE A 62 2.02 1.23 8.30
N LYS A 63 1.69 2.33 8.99
CA LYS A 63 2.08 2.55 10.39
C LYS A 63 1.29 1.67 11.36
N ASN A 64 -0.02 1.57 11.18
CA ASN A 64 -0.91 0.96 12.17
C ASN A 64 -1.08 -0.53 11.95
N GLU A 65 -1.20 -0.99 10.71
CA GLU A 65 -1.42 -2.41 10.40
C GLU A 65 -0.10 -3.15 10.21
N LYS A 66 0.86 -2.55 9.49
CA LYS A 66 2.17 -3.18 9.24
C LYS A 66 3.23 -2.85 10.28
N LYS A 67 2.91 -1.98 11.26
CA LYS A 67 3.80 -1.60 12.37
C LYS A 67 5.20 -1.21 11.88
N THR A 68 5.23 -0.41 10.81
CA THR A 68 6.43 -0.13 10.01
C THR A 68 6.62 1.38 9.87
N THR A 69 7.87 1.83 9.80
CA THR A 69 8.24 3.21 9.50
C THR A 69 8.43 3.40 8.00
N ILE A 70 7.90 4.48 7.42
CA ILE A 70 8.16 4.81 6.01
C ILE A 70 9.54 5.49 5.94
N VAL A 71 10.40 4.95 5.09
CA VAL A 71 11.70 5.54 4.75
C VAL A 71 11.60 6.06 3.32
N ALA A 72 11.81 7.37 3.16
CA ALA A 72 11.69 8.08 1.90
C ALA A 72 13.00 8.04 1.10
#